data_AF-A0AAW5B6A3-F1
#
_entry.id   AF-A0AAW5B6A3-F1
#
_cell.length_a   1.000
_cell.length_b   1.000
_cell.length_c   1.000
_cell.angle_alpha   90.00
_cell.angle_beta   90.00
_cell.angle_gamma   90.00
#
_symmetry.space_group_name_H-M   'P 1'
#
loop_
_entity.id
_entity.type
_entity.pdbx_description
1 polymer ?
#
loop_
_entity_poly.entity_id
_entity_poly.type
_entity_poly.pdbx_seq_one_letter_code
_entity_poly.pdbx_strand_id
1 'polypeptide(L)'
;MKKGIVLVVAGVVLITIIVLLVQLFSPKNQAERAVENFYEYEKAGVYSLSWELFHPFMQEKMDKKEYLQVRGELFMGYLGTEDFSFTLEKTKKLKDWAMDETSNSFAVVYRVQVNQQFKGDFGNFTIVQHVYATEVDGQWRILWNYKKN
;
A
#
# COMPACT_ATOMS: atom_id res chain seq x y z
N MET A 1 -5.45 42.03 -27.46
CA MET A 1 -4.45 41.60 -26.46
C MET A 1 -5.03 40.78 -25.31
N LYS A 2 -6.00 41.28 -24.52
CA LYS A 2 -6.52 40.55 -23.33
C LYS A 2 -7.08 39.14 -23.62
N LYS A 3 -7.83 38.96 -24.72
CA LYS A 3 -8.39 37.64 -25.10
C LYS A 3 -7.32 36.59 -25.45
N GLY A 4 -6.20 37.01 -26.07
CA GLY A 4 -5.09 36.11 -26.40
C GLY A 4 -4.34 35.65 -25.15
N ILE A 5 -4.13 36.54 -24.18
CA ILE A 5 -3.53 36.20 -22.88
C ILE A 5 -4.45 35.24 -22.11
N VAL A 6 -5.76 35.47 -22.10
CA VAL A 6 -6.73 34.57 -21.44
C VAL A 6 -6.71 33.17 -22.06
N LEU A 7 -6.66 33.06 -23.39
CA LEU A 7 -6.54 31.77 -24.08
C LEU A 7 -5.24 31.03 -23.74
N VAL A 8 -4.11 31.74 -23.67
CA VAL A 8 -2.83 31.16 -23.28
C VAL A 8 -2.84 30.68 -21.84
N VAL A 9 -3.35 31.50 -20.91
CA VAL A 9 -3.47 31.13 -19.49
C VAL A 9 -4.40 29.92 -19.31
N ALA A 10 -5.55 29.90 -19.98
CA ALA A 10 -6.47 28.76 -19.96
C ALA A 10 -5.81 27.48 -20.50
N GLY A 11 -5.04 27.58 -21.58
CA GLY A 11 -4.27 26.47 -22.13
C GLY A 11 -3.24 25.92 -21.15
N VAL A 12 -2.47 26.79 -20.48
CA VAL A 12 -1.48 26.38 -19.47
C VAL A 12 -2.16 25.68 -18.29
N VAL A 13 -3.24 26.25 -17.75
CA VAL A 13 -3.99 25.64 -16.65
C VAL A 13 -4.51 24.26 -17.03
N LEU A 14 -5.08 24.12 -18.24
CA LEU A 14 -5.58 22.83 -18.72
C LEU A 14 -4.46 21.79 -18.83
N ILE A 15 -3.29 22.15 -19.35
CA ILE A 15 -2.14 21.26 -19.45
C ILE A 15 -1.67 20.84 -18.04
N THR A 16 -1.59 21.79 -17.10
CA THR A 16 -1.23 21.47 -15.71
C THR A 16 -2.20 20.47 -15.09
N ILE A 17 -3.51 20.65 -15.29
CA ILE A 17 -4.53 19.71 -14.79
C ILE A 17 -4.33 18.33 -15.43
N ILE A 18 -4.13 18.24 -16.74
CA ILE A 18 -3.91 16.96 -17.43
C ILE A 18 -2.67 16.25 -16.88
N VAL A 19 -1.56 16.98 -16.70
CA VAL A 19 -0.33 16.41 -16.14
C VAL A 19 -0.56 15.89 -14.72
N LEU A 20 -1.26 16.64 -13.87
CA LEU A 20 -1.61 16.22 -12.52
C LEU A 20 -2.50 14.97 -12.53
N LEU A 21 -3.48 14.90 -13.41
CA LEU A 21 -4.34 13.71 -13.55
C LEU A 21 -3.52 12.49 -14.00
N VAL A 22 -2.64 12.63 -15.00
CA VAL A 22 -1.79 11.51 -15.47
C VAL A 22 -0.86 11.02 -14.36
N GLN A 23 -0.27 11.94 -13.58
CA GLN A 23 0.54 11.57 -12.42
C GLN A 23 -0.32 10.85 -11.37
N LEU A 24 -1.49 11.40 -11.02
CA LEU A 24 -2.40 10.79 -10.06
C LEU A 24 -2.81 9.40 -10.52
N PHE A 25 -3.24 9.19 -11.75
CA PHE A 25 -3.73 7.89 -12.24
C PHE A 25 -2.61 6.92 -12.66
N SER A 26 -1.33 7.24 -12.47
CA SER A 26 -0.27 6.29 -12.79
C SER A 26 -0.37 5.03 -11.91
N PRO A 27 -0.19 3.82 -12.48
CA PRO A 27 -0.29 2.57 -11.71
C PRO A 27 0.65 2.50 -10.50
N LYS A 28 1.83 3.12 -10.61
CA LYS A 28 2.78 3.24 -9.50
C LYS A 28 2.17 4.03 -8.33
N ASN A 29 1.60 5.21 -8.59
CA ASN A 29 1.03 6.06 -7.54
C ASN A 29 -0.26 5.45 -6.98
N GLN A 30 -1.02 4.71 -7.78
CA GLN A 30 -2.18 3.97 -7.29
C GLN A 30 -1.76 2.81 -6.37
N ALA A 31 -0.70 2.07 -6.71
CA ALA A 31 -0.12 1.05 -5.84
C ALA A 31 0.38 1.63 -4.51
N GLU A 32 1.12 2.75 -4.56
CA GLU A 32 1.60 3.44 -3.36
C GLU A 32 0.43 3.87 -2.47
N ARG A 33 -0.61 4.49 -3.04
CA ARG A 33 -1.81 4.90 -2.28
C ARG A 33 -2.58 3.71 -1.70
N ALA A 34 -2.62 2.57 -2.39
CA ALA A 34 -3.26 1.38 -1.84
C ALA A 34 -2.51 0.87 -0.60
N VAL A 35 -1.18 0.87 -0.66
CA VAL A 35 -0.31 0.49 0.48
C VAL A 35 -0.42 1.53 1.60
N GLU A 36 -0.45 2.82 1.27
CA GLU A 36 -0.67 3.91 2.24
C GLU A 36 -2.00 3.73 2.99
N ASN A 37 -3.11 3.59 2.26
CA ASN A 37 -4.43 3.37 2.86
C ASN A 37 -4.46 2.12 3.75
N PHE A 38 -3.79 1.04 3.33
CA PHE A 38 -3.65 -0.16 4.14
C PHE A 38 -2.99 0.16 5.48
N TYR A 39 -1.84 0.84 5.48
CA TYR A 39 -1.15 1.16 6.73
C TYR A 39 -1.79 2.27 7.55
N GLU A 40 -2.56 3.18 6.95
CA GLU A 40 -3.41 4.12 7.69
C GLU A 40 -4.49 3.38 8.50
N TYR A 41 -5.13 2.36 7.92
CA TYR A 41 -6.06 1.52 8.67
C TYR A 41 -5.36 0.69 9.75
N GLU A 42 -4.21 0.10 9.46
CA GLU A 42 -3.42 -0.66 10.43
C GLU A 42 -3.01 0.20 11.62
N LYS A 43 -2.52 1.41 11.34
CA LYS A 43 -2.13 2.39 12.34
C LYS A 43 -3.31 2.80 13.22
N ALA A 44 -4.46 3.05 12.61
CA ALA A 44 -5.68 3.43 13.33
C ALA A 44 -6.34 2.26 14.09
N GLY A 45 -5.74 1.06 14.08
CA GLY A 45 -6.32 -0.14 14.70
C GLY A 45 -7.58 -0.66 13.99
N VAL A 46 -7.88 -0.16 12.80
CA VAL A 46 -9.07 -0.53 12.01
C VAL A 46 -8.73 -1.72 11.10
N TYR A 47 -8.25 -2.81 11.71
CA TYR A 47 -7.75 -4.00 11.00
C TYR A 47 -8.79 -4.67 10.10
N SER A 48 -10.09 -4.44 10.34
CA SER A 48 -11.15 -4.91 9.45
C SER A 48 -11.05 -4.30 8.05
N LEU A 49 -10.72 -3.01 7.95
CA LEU A 49 -10.67 -2.29 6.67
C LEU A 49 -9.36 -2.55 5.93
N SER A 50 -8.24 -2.69 6.63
CA SER A 50 -6.98 -3.14 6.00
C SER A 50 -7.10 -4.56 5.47
N TRP A 51 -7.77 -5.46 6.19
CA TRP A 51 -8.04 -6.83 5.71
C TRP A 51 -8.89 -6.82 4.43
N GLU A 52 -9.85 -5.90 4.33
CA GLU A 52 -10.67 -5.74 3.12
C GLU A 52 -9.87 -5.26 1.91
N LEU A 53 -8.72 -4.60 2.10
CA LEU A 53 -7.81 -4.20 1.01
C LEU A 53 -6.93 -5.35 0.50
N PHE A 54 -6.88 -6.48 1.20
CA PHE A 54 -6.15 -7.64 0.71
C PHE A 54 -6.73 -8.19 -0.59
N HIS A 55 -5.85 -8.79 -1.39
CA HIS A 55 -6.22 -9.60 -2.53
C HIS A 55 -7.01 -10.85 -2.06
N PRO A 56 -7.99 -11.35 -2.83
CA PRO A 56 -8.74 -12.56 -2.47
C PRO A 56 -7.86 -13.75 -2.02
N PHE A 57 -6.80 -14.09 -2.76
CA PHE A 57 -5.82 -15.10 -2.32
C PHE A 57 -5.19 -14.86 -0.93
N MET A 58 -4.99 -13.61 -0.51
CA MET A 58 -4.51 -13.30 0.85
C MET A 58 -5.61 -13.52 1.89
N GLN A 59 -6.85 -13.17 1.55
CA GLN A 59 -8.03 -13.38 2.40
C GLN A 59 -8.34 -14.87 2.59
N GLU A 60 -8.08 -15.70 1.57
CA GLU A 60 -8.16 -17.16 1.69
C GLU A 60 -7.10 -17.75 2.64
N LYS A 61 -5.91 -17.14 2.68
CA LYS A 61 -4.81 -17.56 3.56
C LYS A 61 -4.96 -17.08 5.00
N MET A 62 -5.64 -15.97 5.22
CA MET A 62 -5.78 -15.33 6.53
C MET A 62 -7.25 -15.07 6.83
N ASP A 63 -7.80 -15.88 7.71
CA ASP A 63 -9.14 -15.66 8.24
C ASP A 63 -9.24 -14.26 8.85
N LYS A 64 -10.34 -13.56 8.59
CA LYS A 64 -10.55 -12.18 9.03
C LYS A 64 -10.49 -12.07 10.55
N LYS A 65 -11.15 -12.98 11.27
CA LYS A 65 -11.20 -12.93 12.74
C LYS A 65 -9.82 -13.18 13.33
N GLU A 66 -9.10 -14.18 12.80
CA GLU A 66 -7.72 -14.46 13.21
C GLU A 66 -6.80 -13.27 12.95
N TYR A 67 -6.89 -12.65 11.77
CA TYR A 67 -6.09 -11.46 11.42
C TYR A 67 -6.33 -10.30 12.40
N LEU A 68 -7.59 -9.99 12.69
CA LEU A 68 -7.96 -8.90 13.62
C LEU A 68 -7.40 -9.15 15.02
N GLN A 69 -7.51 -10.38 15.51
CA GLN A 69 -7.03 -10.77 16.83
C GLN A 69 -5.50 -10.71 16.91
N VAL A 70 -4.81 -11.40 16.00
CA VAL A 70 -3.35 -11.51 16.00
C VAL A 70 -2.68 -10.16 15.79
N ARG A 71 -3.21 -9.30 14.92
CA ARG A 71 -2.64 -7.94 14.72
C ARG A 71 -2.77 -7.10 15.98
N GLY A 72 -3.93 -7.11 16.64
CA GLY A 72 -4.14 -6.39 17.90
C GLY A 72 -3.20 -6.89 19.01
N GLU A 73 -3.09 -8.21 19.17
CA GLU A 73 -2.20 -8.84 20.16
C GLU A 73 -0.72 -8.55 19.88
N LEU A 74 -0.29 -8.53 18.61
CA LEU A 74 1.08 -8.21 18.23
C LEU A 74 1.48 -6.80 18.66
N PHE A 75 0.70 -5.78 18.29
CA PHE A 75 1.08 -4.38 18.52
C PHE A 75 0.94 -3.99 19.99
N MET A 76 -0.23 -4.20 20.58
CA MET A 76 -0.49 -3.78 21.97
C MET A 76 0.12 -4.74 22.99
N GLY A 77 0.12 -6.05 22.71
CA GLY A 77 0.58 -7.06 23.65
C GLY A 77 2.09 -7.26 23.61
N TYR A 78 2.64 -7.57 22.43
CA TYR A 78 4.05 -7.96 22.32
C TYR A 78 5.01 -6.80 22.08
N LEU A 79 4.62 -5.79 21.31
CA LEU A 79 5.49 -4.65 21.02
C LEU A 79 5.35 -3.52 22.07
N GLY A 80 4.35 -3.61 22.96
CA GLY A 80 4.12 -2.63 24.02
C GLY A 80 3.88 -1.22 23.48
N THR A 81 3.17 -1.11 22.34
CA THR A 81 3.00 0.16 21.63
C THR A 81 1.56 0.35 21.20
N GLU A 82 1.00 1.52 21.50
CA GLU A 82 -0.39 1.87 21.17
C GLU A 82 -0.53 2.44 19.73
N ASP A 83 0.56 2.92 19.15
CA ASP A 83 0.58 3.53 17.81
C ASP A 83 1.97 3.36 17.15
N PHE A 84 2.02 3.43 15.82
CA PHE A 84 3.25 3.42 15.04
C PHE A 84 3.18 4.42 13.89
N SER A 85 4.32 4.96 13.47
CA SER A 85 4.40 5.72 12.22
C SER A 85 4.88 4.81 11.10
N PHE A 86 4.56 5.17 9.86
CA PHE A 86 5.15 4.48 8.71
C PHE A 86 5.56 5.46 7.61
N THR A 87 6.52 5.02 6.80
CA THR A 87 6.93 5.72 5.58
C THR A 87 7.00 4.75 4.42
N LEU A 88 6.65 5.24 3.22
CA LEU A 88 6.86 4.53 1.97
C LEU A 88 8.14 5.03 1.32
N GLU A 89 9.03 4.11 0.94
CA GLU A 89 10.27 4.46 0.27
C GLU A 89 10.27 4.01 -1.18
N LYS A 90 10.83 2.83 -1.45
CA LYS A 90 11.14 2.40 -2.81
C LYS A 90 10.00 1.58 -3.40
N THR A 91 9.44 2.08 -4.49
CA THR A 91 8.47 1.33 -5.31
C THR A 91 9.13 0.77 -6.56
N LYS A 92 9.04 -0.54 -6.74
CA LYS A 92 9.55 -1.26 -7.93
C LYS A 92 8.42 -2.02 -8.62
N LYS A 93 8.33 -1.85 -9.94
CA LYS A 93 7.48 -2.72 -10.78
C LYS A 93 8.17 -4.06 -10.97
N LEU A 94 7.45 -5.13 -10.72
CA LEU A 94 7.82 -6.51 -10.98
C LEU A 94 6.86 -7.09 -12.02
N LYS A 95 7.35 -8.01 -12.85
CA LYS A 95 6.56 -8.77 -13.80
C LYS A 95 6.64 -10.25 -13.44
N ASP A 96 5.59 -10.99 -13.76
CA ASP A 96 5.51 -12.45 -13.57
C ASP A 96 5.87 -12.89 -12.14
N TRP A 97 5.42 -12.10 -11.17
CA TRP A 97 5.73 -12.34 -9.76
C TRP A 97 4.63 -13.20 -9.12
N ALA A 98 5.03 -14.27 -8.43
CA ALA A 98 4.13 -15.11 -7.64
C ALA A 98 4.33 -14.86 -6.14
N MET A 99 3.24 -15.03 -5.38
CA MET A 99 3.16 -14.76 -3.94
C MET A 99 3.94 -15.79 -3.11
N ASP A 100 3.84 -17.04 -3.53
CA ASP A 100 4.54 -18.22 -3.01
C ASP A 100 4.92 -19.14 -4.18
N GLU A 101 5.38 -20.35 -3.88
CA GLU A 101 5.79 -21.34 -4.89
C GLU A 101 4.61 -22.03 -5.58
N THR A 102 3.40 -21.97 -5.00
CA THR A 102 2.23 -22.72 -5.48
C THR A 102 1.18 -21.83 -6.14
N SER A 103 1.26 -20.51 -5.93
CA SER A 103 0.38 -19.50 -6.48
C SER A 103 0.70 -19.18 -7.95
N ASN A 104 -0.34 -18.86 -8.70
CA ASN A 104 -0.18 -18.31 -10.05
C ASN A 104 0.58 -16.97 -10.00
N SER A 105 1.37 -16.72 -11.04
CA SER A 105 2.07 -15.44 -11.17
C SER A 105 1.12 -14.32 -11.59
N PHE A 106 1.35 -13.15 -11.03
CA PHE A 106 0.73 -11.90 -11.43
C PHE A 106 1.59 -11.23 -12.51
N ALA A 107 0.96 -10.87 -13.63
CA ALA A 107 1.65 -10.26 -14.77
C ALA A 107 2.37 -8.96 -14.40
N VAL A 108 1.77 -8.15 -13.51
CA VAL A 108 2.36 -6.92 -12.99
C VAL A 108 2.04 -6.76 -11.51
N VAL A 109 3.07 -6.47 -10.72
CA VAL A 109 2.96 -6.16 -9.30
C VAL A 109 3.89 -5.02 -8.95
N TYR A 110 3.49 -4.15 -8.04
CA TYR A 110 4.33 -3.08 -7.52
C TYR A 110 4.74 -3.45 -6.10
N ARG A 111 6.05 -3.61 -5.90
CA ARG A 111 6.65 -3.83 -4.59
C ARG A 111 7.01 -2.49 -3.97
N VAL A 112 6.35 -2.15 -2.87
CA VAL A 112 6.56 -0.94 -2.07
C VAL A 112 7.29 -1.33 -0.79
N GLN A 113 8.41 -0.69 -0.49
CA GLN A 113 9.06 -0.83 0.80
C GLN A 113 8.38 0.08 1.83
N VAL A 114 7.92 -0.51 2.93
CA VAL A 114 7.29 0.17 4.05
C VAL A 114 8.17 0.03 5.27
N ASN A 115 8.53 1.16 5.86
CA ASN A 115 9.23 1.19 7.13
C ASN A 115 8.22 1.59 8.20
N GLN A 116 7.93 0.69 9.14
CA GLN A 116 7.05 0.94 10.28
C GLN A 116 7.93 1.24 11.50
N GLN A 117 7.84 2.44 12.06
CA GLN A 117 8.62 2.86 13.23
C GLN A 117 7.79 2.73 14.49
N PHE A 118 8.35 2.06 15.47
CA PHE A 118 7.73 1.80 16.76
C PHE A 118 8.56 2.43 17.88
N LYS A 119 7.85 2.87 18.91
CA LYS A 119 8.41 3.22 20.21
C LYS A 119 7.69 2.35 21.22
N GLY A 120 8.39 1.35 21.73
CA GLY A 120 7.82 0.38 22.67
C GLY A 120 8.78 0.06 23.80
N ASP A 121 8.39 -0.91 24.62
CA ASP A 121 9.13 -1.30 25.83
C ASP A 121 10.55 -1.82 25.54
N PHE A 122 10.81 -2.23 24.31
CA PHE A 122 12.11 -2.70 23.82
C PHE A 122 12.96 -1.59 23.18
N GLY A 123 12.55 -0.34 23.31
CA GLY A 123 13.20 0.82 22.68
C GLY A 123 12.62 1.16 21.31
N ASN A 124 13.31 2.04 20.59
CA ASN A 124 12.88 2.48 19.27
C ASN A 124 13.39 1.51 18.20
N PHE A 125 12.50 1.00 17.36
CA PHE A 125 12.87 0.10 16.28
C PHE A 125 12.05 0.35 15.01
N THR A 126 12.51 -0.22 13.91
CA THR A 126 11.82 -0.12 12.62
C THR A 126 11.67 -1.50 12.01
N ILE A 127 10.44 -1.85 11.63
CA ILE A 127 10.16 -3.04 10.84
C ILE A 127 10.16 -2.61 9.36
N VAL A 128 11.07 -3.18 8.57
CA VAL A 128 11.12 -2.99 7.13
C VAL A 128 10.37 -4.12 6.45
N GLN A 129 9.24 -3.81 5.80
CA GLN A 129 8.42 -4.78 5.11
C GLN A 129 8.29 -4.42 3.63
N HIS A 130 8.49 -5.40 2.75
CA HIS A 130 8.15 -5.26 1.34
C HIS A 130 6.70 -5.69 1.14
N VAL A 131 5.83 -4.74 0.82
CA VAL A 131 4.41 -4.96 0.51
C VAL A 131 4.20 -4.90 -0.99
N TYR A 132 3.29 -5.72 -1.49
CA TYR A 132 3.04 -5.88 -2.91
C TYR A 132 1.62 -5.41 -3.21
N ALA A 133 1.43 -4.71 -4.33
CA ALA A 133 0.12 -4.27 -4.79
C ALA A 133 -0.07 -4.62 -6.27
N THR A 134 -1.24 -5.13 -6.60
CA THR A 134 -1.66 -5.43 -7.98
C THR A 134 -3.09 -4.96 -8.21
N GLU A 135 -3.47 -4.78 -9.47
CA GLU A 135 -4.81 -4.36 -9.86
C GLU A 135 -5.66 -5.60 -10.16
N VAL A 136 -6.85 -5.66 -9.56
CA VAL A 136 -7.88 -6.68 -9.82
C VAL A 136 -9.18 -5.94 -10.05
N ASP A 137 -9.79 -6.11 -11.23
CA ASP A 137 -11.07 -5.50 -11.60
C ASP A 137 -11.15 -3.99 -11.32
N GLY A 138 -10.08 -3.25 -11.64
CA GLY A 138 -10.00 -1.81 -11.42
C GLY A 138 -9.69 -1.38 -9.98
N GLN A 139 -9.45 -2.32 -9.06
CA GLN A 139 -9.14 -2.07 -7.66
C GLN A 139 -7.73 -2.54 -7.31
N TRP A 140 -6.99 -1.70 -6.60
CA TRP A 140 -5.66 -2.05 -6.12
C TRP A 140 -5.75 -2.87 -4.83
N ARG A 141 -5.14 -4.05 -4.85
CA ARG A 141 -5.21 -5.05 -3.79
C ARG A 141 -3.84 -5.38 -3.24
N ILE A 142 -3.78 -5.61 -1.94
CA ILE A 142 -2.55 -5.85 -1.19
C ILE A 142 -2.21 -7.34 -1.16
N LEU A 143 -0.92 -7.62 -1.29
CA LEU A 143 -0.30 -8.93 -1.31
C LEU A 143 0.96 -8.91 -0.43
N TRP A 144 1.27 -10.05 0.19
CA TRP A 144 2.53 -10.28 0.88
C TRP A 144 3.34 -11.38 0.20
N ASN A 145 4.65 -11.41 0.44
CA ASN A 145 5.51 -12.45 -0.09
C ASN A 145 5.66 -13.58 0.94
N TYR A 146 5.27 -14.81 0.58
CA TYR A 146 5.42 -16.00 1.42
C TYR A 146 6.48 -16.98 0.89
N LYS A 147 7.21 -16.61 -0.17
CA LYS A 147 8.37 -17.40 -0.61
C LYS A 147 9.37 -17.48 0.54
N LYS A 148 9.71 -18.71 0.92
CA LYS A 148 10.82 -18.97 1.84
C LYS A 148 12.11 -18.76 1.05
N ASN A 149 12.99 -17.88 1.55
CA ASN A 149 14.34 -17.75 1.01
C ASN A 149 15.21 -18.91 1.50
#